data_AF-A0A0D1USL8-F1
#
_entry.id   AF-A0A0D1USL8-F1
#
_cell.length_a   1.000
_cell.length_b   1.000
_cell.length_c   1.000
_cell.angle_alpha   90.00
_cell.angle_beta   90.00
_cell.angle_gamma   90.00
#
_symmetry.space_group_name_H-M   'P 1'
#
loop_
_entity.id
_entity.type
_entity.pdbx_description
1 polymer ?
#
loop_
_entity_poly.entity_id
_entity_poly.type
_entity_poly.pdbx_seq_one_letter_code
_entity_poly.pdbx_strand_id
1 'polypeptide(L)'
;IPGIEDIALTTNAIFLAQKAEALKEAGVTRVNISLDSLKSERFAYITRGGSLKRVMDGLEAALRVGFAPVKLNVVLMQGQNDDEIEDFIRLSLDKPLQIRFIEYMPIGHNDEGWRAKYLSLDTVFEKVKQMGYTYEPAGDIYGNGPADNYRIPGAMGTFGLIHPVSDHFCGNCNRLRLTADGNIKPCLYWDDEWNVRPRIGDEKAIQDMFLRAIDAKPENHEMAQALASE
;
A
#
# COMPACT_ATOMS: atom_id res chain seq x y z
N ILE A 1 -17.13 3.99 16.80
CA ILE A 1 -17.92 5.10 16.23
C ILE A 1 -18.97 4.45 15.33
N PRO A 2 -20.28 4.73 15.49
CA PRO A 2 -21.30 4.15 14.62
C PRO A 2 -20.98 4.37 13.14
N GLY A 3 -21.09 3.32 12.32
CA GLY A 3 -20.77 3.36 10.88
C GLY A 3 -19.29 3.17 10.52
N ILE A 4 -18.36 3.10 11.50
CA ILE A 4 -16.96 2.75 11.26
C ILE A 4 -16.76 1.26 11.59
N GLU A 5 -16.53 0.46 10.56
CA GLU A 5 -16.36 -1.00 10.66
C GLU A 5 -14.91 -1.45 10.53
N ASP A 6 -14.03 -0.61 9.97
CA ASP A 6 -12.62 -0.91 9.71
C ASP A 6 -11.72 0.27 10.09
N ILE A 7 -10.62 0.00 10.80
CA ILE A 7 -9.59 0.99 11.12
C ILE A 7 -8.23 0.38 10.78
N ALA A 8 -7.64 0.86 9.69
CA ALA A 8 -6.36 0.40 9.20
C ALA A 8 -5.26 1.44 9.43
N LEU A 9 -4.05 0.97 9.75
CA LEU A 9 -2.86 1.81 9.85
C LEU A 9 -1.83 1.43 8.77
N THR A 10 -1.36 2.40 7.98
CA THR A 10 -0.17 2.24 7.15
C THR A 10 1.06 2.82 7.85
N THR A 11 2.15 2.07 7.93
CA THR A 11 3.36 2.46 8.69
C THR A 11 4.62 1.84 8.09
N ASN A 12 5.81 2.40 8.36
CA ASN A 12 7.09 1.73 8.12
C ASN A 12 7.47 0.74 9.26
N ALA A 13 6.62 0.61 10.28
CA ALA A 13 6.75 -0.28 11.43
C ALA A 13 7.94 -0.05 12.38
N ILE A 14 8.77 0.99 12.20
CA ILE A 14 9.93 1.29 13.06
C ILE A 14 9.58 1.46 14.55
N PHE A 15 8.37 1.92 14.85
CA PHE A 15 7.83 2.07 16.20
C PHE A 15 6.70 1.09 16.54
N LEU A 16 6.35 0.21 15.59
CA LEU A 16 5.17 -0.63 15.75
C LEU A 16 5.34 -1.65 16.87
N ALA A 17 6.55 -2.19 17.08
CA ALA A 17 6.84 -3.11 18.18
C ALA A 17 6.43 -2.58 19.56
N GLN A 18 6.60 -1.27 19.79
CA GLN A 18 6.28 -0.60 21.05
C GLN A 18 4.82 -0.11 21.12
N LYS A 19 4.14 -0.01 19.98
CA LYS A 19 2.80 0.60 19.86
C LYS A 19 1.70 -0.40 19.53
N ALA A 20 2.04 -1.62 19.11
CA ALA A 20 1.11 -2.60 18.57
C ALA A 20 -0.04 -2.91 19.55
N GLU A 21 0.26 -3.13 20.83
CA GLU A 21 -0.75 -3.44 21.85
C GLU A 21 -1.70 -2.26 22.06
N ALA A 22 -1.17 -1.06 22.32
CA ALA A 22 -1.97 0.14 22.49
C ALA A 22 -2.83 0.48 21.25
N LEU A 23 -2.31 0.24 20.03
CA LEU A 23 -3.07 0.42 18.79
C LEU A 23 -4.21 -0.60 18.66
N LYS A 24 -3.96 -1.86 19.03
CA LYS A 24 -4.98 -2.91 19.02
C LYS A 24 -6.09 -2.62 20.02
N GLU A 25 -5.73 -2.20 21.24
CA GLU A 25 -6.68 -1.79 22.29
C GLU A 25 -7.50 -0.56 21.89
N ALA A 26 -6.91 0.37 21.15
CA ALA A 26 -7.61 1.54 20.60
C ALA A 26 -8.55 1.19 19.42
N GLY A 27 -8.56 -0.06 18.95
CA GLY A 27 -9.48 -0.54 17.91
C GLY A 27 -8.90 -0.59 16.50
N VAL A 28 -7.58 -0.47 16.31
CA VAL A 28 -6.96 -0.75 15.00
C VAL A 28 -7.11 -2.25 14.69
N THR A 29 -7.70 -2.55 13.52
CA THR A 29 -8.02 -3.92 13.10
C THR A 29 -6.86 -4.54 12.32
N ARG A 30 -6.24 -3.76 11.43
CA ARG A 30 -5.24 -4.23 10.46
C ARG A 30 -4.14 -3.21 10.21
N VAL A 31 -3.00 -3.71 9.71
CA VAL A 31 -1.83 -2.88 9.40
C VAL A 31 -1.30 -3.16 8.00
N ASN A 32 -0.84 -2.09 7.34
CA ASN A 32 -0.06 -2.16 6.10
C ASN A 32 1.35 -1.64 6.41
N ILE A 33 2.35 -2.49 6.23
CA ILE A 33 3.75 -2.16 6.52
C ILE A 33 4.47 -1.91 5.19
N SER A 34 5.02 -0.71 5.03
CA SER A 34 5.90 -0.39 3.89
C SER A 34 7.29 -0.99 4.12
N LEU A 35 7.73 -1.87 3.23
CA LEU A 35 9.01 -2.56 3.32
C LEU A 35 9.54 -2.87 1.91
N ASP A 36 10.44 -2.03 1.41
CA ASP A 36 10.93 -2.14 0.02
C ASP A 36 12.20 -3.01 -0.14
N SER A 37 12.73 -3.58 0.94
CA SER A 37 13.87 -4.51 0.88
C SER A 37 14.01 -5.34 2.15
N LEU A 38 14.43 -6.61 1.99
CA LEU A 38 14.80 -7.54 3.06
C LEU A 38 16.31 -7.59 3.30
N LYS A 39 17.10 -6.83 2.54
CA LYS A 39 18.55 -6.63 2.74
C LYS A 39 18.81 -5.38 3.54
N SER A 40 19.46 -5.52 4.70
CA SER A 40 19.65 -4.42 5.66
C SER A 40 20.32 -3.18 5.05
N GLU A 41 21.38 -3.35 4.26
CA GLU A 41 22.09 -2.21 3.63
C GLU A 41 21.23 -1.50 2.58
N ARG A 42 20.50 -2.26 1.77
CA ARG A 42 19.60 -1.72 0.74
C ARG A 42 18.39 -1.05 1.37
N PHE A 43 17.80 -1.65 2.39
CA PHE A 43 16.73 -1.02 3.17
C PHE A 43 17.20 0.31 3.77
N ALA A 44 18.38 0.34 4.39
CA ALA A 44 18.96 1.57 4.93
C ALA A 44 19.20 2.61 3.83
N TYR A 45 19.67 2.19 2.65
CA TYR A 45 19.83 3.08 1.50
C TYR A 45 18.49 3.70 1.04
N ILE A 46 17.47 2.86 0.79
CA ILE A 46 16.15 3.30 0.32
C ILE A 46 15.49 4.24 1.35
N THR A 47 15.57 3.88 2.63
CA THR A 47 14.91 4.61 3.72
C THR A 47 15.75 5.75 4.31
N ARG A 48 16.95 6.02 3.76
CA ARG A 48 17.90 7.04 4.24
C ARG A 48 18.31 6.85 5.71
N GLY A 49 18.64 5.62 6.08
CA GLY A 49 19.21 5.23 7.38
C GLY A 49 18.28 4.39 8.27
N GLY A 50 17.17 3.87 7.75
CA GLY A 50 16.25 3.03 8.51
C GLY A 50 16.87 1.69 8.92
N SER A 51 16.33 1.10 10.00
CA SER A 51 16.77 -0.20 10.51
C SER A 51 15.76 -1.29 10.14
N LEU A 52 16.17 -2.21 9.26
CA LEU A 52 15.36 -3.36 8.87
C LEU A 52 14.96 -4.21 10.08
N LYS A 53 15.89 -4.44 11.02
CA LYS A 53 15.61 -5.19 12.25
C LYS A 53 14.41 -4.62 13.00
N ARG A 54 14.33 -3.30 13.16
CA ARG A 54 13.20 -2.64 13.86
C ARG A 54 11.87 -2.83 13.13
N VAL A 55 11.90 -2.84 11.79
CA VAL A 55 10.71 -3.13 10.98
C VAL A 55 10.25 -4.57 11.19
N MET A 56 11.18 -5.53 11.17
CA MET A 56 10.88 -6.94 11.42
C MET A 56 10.37 -7.18 12.85
N ASP A 57 10.96 -6.53 13.87
CA ASP A 57 10.45 -6.57 15.25
C ASP A 57 9.00 -6.03 15.31
N GLY A 58 8.68 -4.99 14.51
CA GLY A 58 7.34 -4.44 14.37
C GLY A 58 6.36 -5.38 13.66
N LEU A 59 6.81 -6.08 12.62
CA LEU A 59 6.03 -7.11 11.91
C LEU A 59 5.66 -8.26 12.85
N GLU A 60 6.62 -8.78 13.61
CA GLU A 60 6.37 -9.86 14.57
C GLU A 60 5.40 -9.41 15.67
N ALA A 61 5.55 -8.18 16.19
CA ALA A 61 4.61 -7.63 17.14
C ALA A 61 3.19 -7.50 16.55
N ALA A 62 3.07 -7.09 15.28
CA ALA A 62 1.79 -6.97 14.60
C ALA A 62 1.05 -8.32 14.49
N LEU A 63 1.77 -9.38 14.15
CA LEU A 63 1.24 -10.74 14.12
C LEU A 63 0.86 -11.21 15.52
N ARG A 64 1.73 -10.98 16.52
CA ARG A 64 1.51 -11.40 17.91
C ARG A 64 0.24 -10.79 18.53
N VAL A 65 -0.02 -9.51 18.30
CA VAL A 65 -1.23 -8.84 18.83
C VAL A 65 -2.50 -9.13 18.01
N GLY A 66 -2.37 -9.93 16.94
CA GLY A 66 -3.50 -10.35 16.11
C GLY A 66 -4.07 -9.23 15.24
N PHE A 67 -3.23 -8.34 14.69
CA PHE A 67 -3.68 -7.56 13.53
C PHE A 67 -3.98 -8.51 12.37
N ALA A 68 -5.10 -8.30 11.69
CA ALA A 68 -5.49 -9.17 10.58
C ALA A 68 -6.35 -8.41 9.57
N PRO A 69 -5.98 -8.43 8.27
CA PRO A 69 -4.73 -8.94 7.72
C PRO A 69 -3.50 -8.07 8.08
N VAL A 70 -2.30 -8.66 8.07
CA VAL A 70 -1.03 -7.92 8.06
C VAL A 70 -0.51 -7.87 6.64
N LYS A 71 -0.40 -6.67 6.06
CA LYS A 71 0.03 -6.47 4.67
C LYS A 71 1.47 -5.95 4.63
N LEU A 72 2.28 -6.48 3.73
CA LEU A 72 3.58 -5.91 3.40
C LEU A 72 3.49 -5.27 2.01
N ASN A 73 3.60 -3.96 1.94
CA ASN A 73 3.62 -3.21 0.68
C ASN A 73 5.08 -3.03 0.23
N VAL A 74 5.38 -3.49 -0.97
CA VAL A 74 6.69 -3.42 -1.62
C VAL A 74 6.50 -2.63 -2.91
N VAL A 75 7.11 -1.45 -3.01
CA VAL A 75 7.18 -0.74 -4.29
C VAL A 75 8.31 -1.37 -5.10
N LEU A 76 7.95 -2.00 -6.21
CA LEU A 76 8.89 -2.76 -7.02
C LEU A 76 9.64 -1.82 -7.97
N MET A 77 10.97 -1.81 -7.87
CA MET A 77 11.86 -0.91 -8.59
C MET A 77 12.95 -1.71 -9.30
N GLN A 78 12.99 -1.59 -10.62
CA GLN A 78 13.97 -2.26 -11.47
C GLN A 78 15.40 -1.87 -11.09
N GLY A 79 16.29 -2.86 -10.99
CA GLY A 79 17.69 -2.69 -10.63
C GLY A 79 17.92 -2.28 -9.18
N GLN A 80 16.88 -2.29 -8.34
CA GLN A 80 16.97 -1.91 -6.93
C GLN A 80 16.54 -3.05 -6.00
N ASN A 81 15.31 -3.56 -6.12
CA ASN A 81 14.79 -4.60 -5.24
C ASN A 81 14.09 -5.75 -5.99
N ASP A 82 14.16 -5.75 -7.32
CA ASP A 82 13.62 -6.78 -8.21
C ASP A 82 14.26 -8.16 -8.03
N ASP A 83 15.48 -8.21 -7.49
CA ASP A 83 16.14 -9.45 -7.08
C ASP A 83 15.57 -10.08 -5.80
N GLU A 84 14.75 -9.35 -5.03
CA GLU A 84 14.17 -9.82 -3.74
C GLU A 84 12.73 -10.32 -3.87
N ILE A 85 12.13 -10.34 -5.07
CA ILE A 85 10.74 -10.76 -5.28
C ILE A 85 10.49 -12.14 -4.67
N GLU A 86 11.38 -13.11 -4.93
CA GLU A 86 11.26 -14.47 -4.40
C GLU A 86 11.36 -14.50 -2.87
N ASP A 87 12.21 -13.65 -2.28
CA ASP A 87 12.38 -13.57 -0.83
C ASP A 87 11.10 -13.05 -0.15
N PHE A 88 10.45 -12.06 -0.76
CA PHE A 88 9.15 -11.57 -0.30
C PHE A 88 8.05 -12.63 -0.47
N ILE A 89 7.99 -13.35 -1.59
CA ILE A 89 7.04 -14.45 -1.79
C ILE A 89 7.23 -15.53 -0.70
N ARG A 90 8.47 -15.91 -0.37
CA ARG A 90 8.77 -16.90 0.69
C ARG A 90 8.15 -16.51 2.04
N LEU A 91 8.08 -15.21 2.38
CA LEU A 91 7.46 -14.77 3.63
C LEU A 91 5.96 -15.15 3.74
N SER A 92 5.26 -15.22 2.61
CA SER A 92 3.84 -15.61 2.58
C SER A 92 3.59 -17.11 2.71
N LEU A 93 4.63 -17.96 2.55
CA LEU A 93 4.47 -19.41 2.60
C LEU A 93 4.12 -19.85 4.04
N ASP A 94 4.92 -19.40 5.01
CA ASP A 94 4.84 -19.87 6.40
C ASP A 94 4.20 -18.87 7.36
N LYS A 95 3.76 -17.70 6.87
CA LYS A 95 3.12 -16.66 7.68
C LYS A 95 1.84 -16.17 7.02
N PRO A 96 0.82 -15.76 7.80
CA PRO A 96 -0.44 -15.22 7.26
C PRO A 96 -0.26 -13.77 6.79
N LEU A 97 0.73 -13.53 5.93
CA LEU A 97 1.08 -12.23 5.38
C LEU A 97 0.46 -12.05 4.00
N GLN A 98 -0.03 -10.85 3.74
CA GLN A 98 -0.42 -10.42 2.40
C GLN A 98 0.69 -9.54 1.82
N ILE A 99 1.53 -10.13 0.98
CA ILE A 99 2.58 -9.40 0.26
C ILE A 99 1.94 -8.64 -0.90
N ARG A 100 2.26 -7.37 -1.09
CA ARG A 100 1.67 -6.53 -2.14
C ARG A 100 2.77 -5.85 -2.91
N PHE A 101 2.96 -6.27 -4.15
CA PHE A 101 3.86 -5.60 -5.08
C PHE A 101 3.10 -4.46 -5.75
N ILE A 102 3.72 -3.29 -5.76
CA ILE A 102 3.13 -2.05 -6.27
C ILE A 102 4.05 -1.53 -7.35
N GLU A 103 3.49 -1.15 -8.50
CA GLU A 103 4.28 -0.50 -9.54
C GLU A 103 4.89 0.81 -9.02
N TYR A 104 6.13 1.06 -9.42
CA TYR A 104 6.77 2.35 -9.18
C TYR A 104 6.08 3.44 -10.00
N MET A 105 5.63 4.50 -9.33
CA MET A 105 4.86 5.60 -9.93
C MET A 105 5.62 6.94 -9.87
N PRO A 106 5.39 7.85 -10.83
CA PRO A 106 5.95 9.21 -10.82
C PRO A 106 5.11 10.16 -9.94
N ILE A 107 5.07 9.94 -8.62
CA ILE A 107 4.37 10.83 -7.69
C ILE A 107 5.38 11.62 -6.85
N GLY A 108 5.26 12.96 -6.85
CA GLY A 108 5.99 13.89 -5.98
C GLY A 108 7.20 14.57 -6.62
N HIS A 109 7.90 13.90 -7.53
CA HIS A 109 8.94 14.50 -8.37
C HIS A 109 8.80 13.93 -9.79
N ASN A 110 8.64 14.81 -10.78
CA ASN A 110 8.62 14.44 -12.19
C ASN A 110 10.05 14.18 -12.67
N ASP A 111 10.73 13.22 -12.04
CA ASP A 111 12.07 12.82 -12.44
C ASP A 111 11.96 11.99 -13.73
N GLU A 112 12.58 12.48 -14.80
CA GLU A 112 12.65 11.82 -16.12
C GLU A 112 13.15 10.36 -16.04
N GLY A 113 13.83 9.98 -14.95
CA GLY A 113 14.37 8.65 -14.70
C GLY A 113 13.41 7.63 -14.07
N TRP A 114 12.15 7.96 -13.79
CA TRP A 114 11.24 7.00 -13.12
C TRP A 114 10.95 5.77 -13.99
N ARG A 115 10.86 5.96 -15.33
CA ARG A 115 10.62 4.87 -16.29
C ARG A 115 11.74 3.85 -16.30
N ALA A 116 12.99 4.27 -16.11
CA ALA A 116 14.14 3.36 -16.03
C ALA A 116 14.10 2.46 -14.77
N LYS A 117 13.25 2.81 -13.79
CA LYS A 117 13.00 2.02 -12.57
C LYS A 117 11.67 1.28 -12.60
N TYR A 118 10.85 1.49 -13.62
CA TYR A 118 9.57 0.80 -13.76
C TYR A 118 9.80 -0.67 -14.13
N LEU A 119 9.07 -1.58 -13.48
CA LEU A 119 9.07 -3.00 -13.80
C LEU A 119 7.62 -3.49 -13.86
N SER A 120 7.27 -4.23 -14.92
CA SER A 120 5.95 -4.89 -14.98
C SER A 120 5.82 -5.86 -13.80
N LEU A 121 4.65 -5.86 -13.15
CA LEU A 121 4.36 -6.83 -12.10
C LEU A 121 4.17 -8.26 -12.63
N ASP A 122 4.11 -8.46 -13.96
CA ASP A 122 4.15 -9.80 -14.56
C ASP A 122 5.42 -10.59 -14.15
N THR A 123 6.52 -9.89 -13.90
CA THR A 123 7.76 -10.48 -13.38
C THR A 123 7.53 -11.21 -12.06
N VAL A 124 6.55 -10.80 -11.24
CA VAL A 124 6.20 -11.52 -10.01
C VAL A 124 5.68 -12.93 -10.32
N PHE A 125 4.82 -13.08 -11.33
CA PHE A 125 4.34 -14.41 -11.75
C PHE A 125 5.46 -15.27 -12.34
N GLU A 126 6.36 -14.67 -13.11
CA GLU A 126 7.54 -15.37 -13.63
C GLU A 126 8.41 -15.91 -12.50
N LYS A 127 8.63 -15.11 -11.45
CA LYS A 127 9.38 -15.52 -10.26
C LYS A 127 8.69 -16.64 -9.49
N VAL A 128 7.38 -16.58 -9.29
CA VAL A 128 6.62 -17.67 -8.66
C VAL A 128 6.77 -18.98 -9.45
N LYS A 129 6.72 -18.94 -10.79
CA LYS A 129 6.94 -20.11 -11.64
C LYS A 129 8.39 -20.61 -11.57
N GLN A 130 9.38 -19.72 -11.55
CA GLN A 130 10.81 -20.08 -11.42
C GLN A 130 11.11 -20.77 -10.08
N MET A 131 10.39 -20.39 -9.01
CA MET A 131 10.45 -21.06 -7.72
C MET A 131 9.82 -22.47 -7.72
N GLY A 132 9.17 -22.88 -8.81
CA GLY A 132 8.50 -24.18 -8.94
C GLY A 132 7.08 -24.21 -8.38
N TYR A 133 6.46 -23.06 -8.13
CA TYR A 133 5.11 -22.97 -7.59
C TYR A 133 4.06 -22.68 -8.67
N THR A 134 2.84 -23.14 -8.41
CA THR A 134 1.63 -22.66 -9.09
C THR A 134 0.94 -21.59 -8.23
N TYR A 135 0.01 -20.85 -8.82
CA TYR A 135 -0.80 -19.87 -8.11
C TYR A 135 -2.24 -19.87 -8.61
N GLU A 136 -3.16 -19.46 -7.74
CA GLU A 136 -4.58 -19.32 -8.02
C GLU A 136 -5.13 -18.02 -7.44
N PRO A 137 -6.23 -17.44 -7.97
CA PRO A 137 -6.87 -16.28 -7.37
C PRO A 137 -7.25 -16.53 -5.91
N ALA A 138 -6.91 -15.61 -5.02
CA ALA A 138 -7.13 -15.76 -3.58
C ALA A 138 -8.56 -15.39 -3.12
N GLY A 139 -9.43 -14.97 -4.04
CA GLY A 139 -10.79 -14.50 -3.74
C GLY A 139 -10.84 -13.16 -3.00
N ASP A 140 -11.98 -12.88 -2.37
CA ASP A 140 -12.22 -11.62 -1.65
C ASP A 140 -11.40 -11.56 -0.35
N ILE A 141 -10.34 -10.75 -0.36
CA ILE A 141 -9.54 -10.46 0.83
C ILE A 141 -10.09 -9.20 1.52
N TYR A 142 -10.40 -9.29 2.81
CA TYR A 142 -10.87 -8.12 3.56
C TYR A 142 -9.90 -6.93 3.46
N GLY A 143 -10.47 -5.74 3.20
CA GLY A 143 -9.71 -4.51 2.99
C GLY A 143 -8.77 -4.56 1.77
N ASN A 144 -9.14 -5.30 0.72
CA ASN A 144 -8.32 -5.52 -0.47
C ASN A 144 -7.76 -4.23 -1.08
N GLY A 145 -8.63 -3.21 -1.20
CA GLY A 145 -8.34 -2.06 -2.05
C GLY A 145 -8.10 -2.52 -3.48
N PRO A 146 -7.18 -1.89 -4.24
CA PRO A 146 -7.00 -2.14 -5.67
C PRO A 146 -6.08 -3.33 -5.99
N ALA A 147 -5.84 -4.28 -5.08
CA ALA A 147 -4.94 -5.39 -5.38
C ALA A 147 -5.67 -6.58 -6.02
N ASP A 148 -5.06 -7.15 -7.05
CA ASP A 148 -5.39 -8.50 -7.50
C ASP A 148 -4.58 -9.50 -6.69
N ASN A 149 -5.25 -10.37 -5.93
CA ASN A 149 -4.59 -11.29 -5.02
C ASN A 149 -4.58 -12.72 -5.51
N TYR A 150 -3.46 -13.37 -5.24
CA TYR A 150 -3.16 -14.75 -5.59
C TYR A 150 -2.61 -15.49 -4.38
N ARG A 151 -2.75 -16.81 -4.43
CA ARG A 151 -2.25 -17.72 -3.41
C ARG A 151 -1.47 -18.84 -4.08
N ILE A 152 -0.35 -19.22 -3.46
CA ILE A 152 0.34 -20.47 -3.76
C ILE A 152 -0.35 -21.59 -2.97
N PRO A 153 -0.79 -22.70 -3.58
CA PRO A 153 -1.43 -23.79 -2.86
C PRO A 153 -0.60 -24.28 -1.66
N GLY A 154 -1.21 -24.33 -0.48
CA GLY A 154 -0.56 -24.70 0.78
C GLY A 154 0.10 -23.54 1.54
N ALA A 155 0.22 -22.34 0.95
CA ALA A 155 0.74 -21.16 1.64
C ALA A 155 -0.28 -20.60 2.64
N MET A 156 0.22 -20.14 3.80
CA MET A 156 -0.60 -19.47 4.81
C MET A 156 -1.10 -18.10 4.35
N GLY A 157 -0.24 -17.33 3.69
CA GLY A 157 -0.48 -15.98 3.21
C GLY A 157 -0.87 -15.91 1.74
N THR A 158 -0.79 -14.70 1.20
CA THR A 158 -1.08 -14.38 -0.20
C THR A 158 -0.08 -13.38 -0.74
N PHE A 159 0.01 -13.27 -2.06
CA PHE A 159 0.65 -12.14 -2.72
C PHE A 159 -0.37 -11.43 -3.62
N GLY A 160 -0.20 -10.13 -3.82
CA GLY A 160 -1.08 -9.36 -4.68
C GLY A 160 -0.34 -8.29 -5.43
N LEU A 161 -0.93 -7.88 -6.54
CA LEU A 161 -0.36 -6.91 -7.47
C LEU A 161 -1.23 -5.66 -7.47
N ILE A 162 -0.62 -4.47 -7.42
CA ILE A 162 -1.31 -3.20 -7.55
C ILE A 162 -0.72 -2.47 -8.74
N HIS A 163 -1.59 -2.18 -9.71
CA HIS A 163 -1.24 -1.63 -11.01
C HIS A 163 -1.70 -0.17 -11.15
N PRO A 164 -1.14 0.79 -10.40
CA PRO A 164 -1.57 2.18 -10.47
C PRO A 164 -1.12 2.90 -11.75
N VAL A 165 -0.20 2.32 -12.53
CA VAL A 165 0.24 2.92 -13.80
C VAL A 165 -0.35 2.16 -14.98
N SER A 166 -0.23 0.82 -14.98
CA SER A 166 -0.67 0.00 -16.12
C SER A 166 -2.16 -0.33 -16.15
N ASP A 167 -2.87 -0.24 -15.01
CA ASP A 167 -4.31 -0.52 -14.93
C ASP A 167 -5.10 0.60 -14.23
N HIS A 168 -6.40 0.68 -14.53
CA HIS A 168 -7.27 1.78 -14.09
C HIS A 168 -8.31 1.29 -13.09
N PHE A 169 -7.93 1.22 -11.80
CA PHE A 169 -8.89 0.95 -10.71
C PHE A 169 -9.69 2.19 -10.26
N CYS A 170 -9.57 3.32 -10.98
CA CYS A 170 -10.22 4.58 -10.59
C CYS A 170 -11.74 4.50 -10.60
N GLY A 171 -12.35 3.75 -11.53
CA GLY A 171 -13.80 3.55 -11.61
C GLY A 171 -14.43 2.92 -10.35
N ASN A 172 -13.64 2.16 -9.59
CA ASN A 172 -14.06 1.53 -8.33
C ASN A 172 -13.46 2.23 -7.10
N CYS A 173 -12.79 3.38 -7.26
CA CYS A 173 -12.13 4.06 -6.17
C CYS A 173 -13.14 4.80 -5.28
N ASN A 174 -13.25 4.37 -4.02
CA ASN A 174 -14.13 4.97 -3.01
C ASN A 174 -13.35 5.78 -1.95
N ARG A 175 -12.10 6.16 -2.23
CA ARG A 175 -11.22 6.86 -1.28
C ARG A 175 -11.33 8.39 -1.40
N LEU A 176 -11.27 9.05 -0.25
CA LEU A 176 -10.94 10.47 -0.06
C LEU A 176 -9.80 10.55 0.95
N ARG A 177 -9.08 11.67 0.95
CA ARG A 177 -7.95 11.89 1.86
C ARG A 177 -8.13 13.18 2.63
N LEU A 178 -7.83 13.16 3.92
CA LEU A 178 -7.58 14.38 4.70
C LEU A 178 -6.07 14.50 4.91
N THR A 179 -5.49 15.62 4.49
CA THR A 179 -4.06 15.90 4.69
C THR A 179 -3.79 16.37 6.13
N ALA A 180 -2.53 16.32 6.56
CA ALA A 180 -2.15 16.71 7.92
C ALA A 180 -2.38 18.21 8.21
N ASP A 181 -2.29 19.05 7.19
CA ASP A 181 -2.60 20.48 7.21
C ASP A 181 -4.11 20.79 7.04
N GLY A 182 -4.94 19.74 6.97
CA GLY A 182 -6.39 19.83 7.08
C GLY A 182 -7.12 20.10 5.77
N ASN A 183 -6.59 19.63 4.64
CA ASN A 183 -7.25 19.70 3.35
C ASN A 183 -7.87 18.36 2.96
N ILE A 184 -9.14 18.37 2.51
CA ILE A 184 -9.74 17.21 1.86
C ILE A 184 -9.24 17.18 0.42
N LYS A 185 -8.67 16.04 -0.01
CA LYS A 185 -8.28 15.75 -1.40
C LYS A 185 -9.16 14.64 -1.96
N PRO A 186 -9.69 14.80 -3.19
CA PRO A 186 -10.56 13.83 -3.81
C PRO A 186 -9.79 12.67 -4.45
N CYS A 187 -8.53 12.91 -4.81
CA CYS A 187 -7.62 11.93 -5.37
C CYS A 187 -6.20 12.11 -4.78
N LEU A 188 -5.40 11.03 -4.83
CA LEU A 188 -4.01 11.06 -4.39
C LEU A 188 -3.12 11.91 -5.31
N TYR A 189 -3.45 11.94 -6.61
CA TYR A 189 -2.60 12.50 -7.66
C TYR A 189 -2.98 13.91 -8.10
N TRP A 190 -4.22 14.34 -7.83
CA TRP A 190 -4.72 15.64 -8.28
C TRP A 190 -4.50 16.73 -7.23
N ASP A 191 -4.37 17.97 -7.71
CA ASP A 191 -4.05 19.12 -6.88
C ASP A 191 -5.25 19.67 -6.10
N ASP A 192 -6.47 19.47 -6.59
CA ASP A 192 -7.70 19.96 -5.94
C ASP A 192 -7.77 19.59 -4.46
N GLU A 193 -7.96 20.60 -3.62
CA GLU A 193 -8.05 20.41 -2.19
C GLU A 193 -8.83 21.52 -1.48
N TRP A 194 -9.47 21.18 -0.35
CA TRP A 194 -10.31 22.12 0.40
C TRP A 194 -10.01 22.09 1.89
N ASN A 195 -9.66 23.25 2.46
CA ASN A 195 -9.24 23.36 3.87
C ASN A 195 -10.42 23.35 4.85
N VAL A 196 -10.58 22.29 5.64
CA VAL A 196 -11.68 22.15 6.61
C VAL A 196 -11.43 22.87 7.93
N ARG A 197 -10.19 23.29 8.24
CA ARG A 197 -9.84 23.87 9.54
C ARG A 197 -10.66 25.13 9.89
N PRO A 198 -10.90 26.09 8.97
CA PRO A 198 -11.77 27.24 9.23
C PRO A 198 -13.22 26.90 9.54
N ARG A 199 -13.66 25.65 9.29
CA ARG A 199 -15.05 25.19 9.48
C ARG A 199 -15.21 24.25 10.67
N ILE A 200 -14.17 24.02 11.47
CA ILE A 200 -14.26 23.20 12.69
C ILE A 200 -15.31 23.80 13.63
N GLY A 201 -16.24 22.96 14.07
CA GLY A 201 -17.38 23.36 14.89
C GLY A 201 -18.67 23.64 14.12
N ASP A 202 -18.61 23.69 12.78
CA ASP A 202 -19.77 23.77 11.90
C ASP A 202 -19.89 22.47 11.08
N GLU A 203 -20.71 21.55 11.59
CA GLU A 203 -20.91 20.23 11.00
C GLU A 203 -21.47 20.29 9.57
N LYS A 204 -22.41 21.21 9.33
CA LYS A 204 -23.01 21.39 8.00
C LYS A 204 -21.99 21.90 7.00
N ALA A 205 -21.17 22.88 7.39
CA ALA A 205 -20.11 23.38 6.53
C ALA A 205 -19.08 22.29 6.18
N ILE A 206 -18.71 21.43 7.13
CA ILE A 206 -17.80 20.29 6.87
C ILE A 206 -18.46 19.28 5.93
N GLN A 207 -19.74 18.97 6.14
CA GLN A 207 -20.50 18.06 5.27
C GLN A 207 -20.57 18.59 3.82
N ASP A 208 -20.89 19.87 3.64
CA ASP A 208 -20.96 20.50 2.32
C ASP A 208 -19.59 20.44 1.60
N MET A 209 -18.49 20.63 2.33
CA MET A 209 -17.14 20.49 1.78
C MET A 209 -16.80 19.06 1.38
N PHE A 210 -17.23 18.08 2.17
CA PHE A 210 -17.02 16.67 1.88
C PHE A 210 -17.76 16.25 0.60
N LEU A 211 -19.03 16.65 0.45
CA LEU A 211 -19.82 16.40 -0.76
C LEU A 211 -19.20 17.07 -1.99
N ARG A 212 -18.76 18.33 -1.86
CA ARG A 212 -18.06 19.03 -2.95
C ARG A 212 -16.79 18.30 -3.40
N ALA A 213 -16.02 17.75 -2.46
CA ALA A 213 -14.83 16.99 -2.80
C ALA A 213 -15.18 15.69 -3.54
N ILE A 214 -16.28 15.03 -3.19
CA ILE A 214 -16.77 13.85 -3.92
C ILE A 214 -17.14 14.23 -5.36
N ASP A 215 -17.90 15.31 -5.55
CA ASP A 215 -18.35 15.75 -6.88
C ASP A 215 -17.20 16.17 -7.79
N ALA A 216 -16.10 16.67 -7.21
CA ALA A 216 -14.90 17.04 -7.93
C ALA A 216 -13.94 15.87 -8.15
N LYS A 217 -14.32 14.64 -7.79
CA LYS A 217 -13.45 13.47 -7.97
C LYS A 217 -13.28 13.16 -9.45
N PRO A 218 -12.04 13.15 -9.96
CA PRO A 218 -11.79 12.87 -11.37
C PRO A 218 -12.03 11.40 -11.70
N GLU A 219 -12.44 11.13 -12.93
CA GLU A 219 -12.76 9.77 -13.41
C GLU A 219 -11.52 8.86 -13.43
N ASN A 220 -10.34 9.43 -13.66
CA ASN A 220 -9.06 8.72 -13.58
C ASN A 220 -7.89 9.68 -13.23
N HIS A 221 -6.70 9.14 -13.03
CA HIS A 221 -5.49 9.92 -12.69
C HIS A 221 -4.53 10.12 -13.86
N GLU A 222 -4.87 9.67 -15.07
CA GLU A 222 -4.09 9.86 -16.31
C GLU A 222 -2.65 9.31 -16.32
N MET A 223 -2.14 8.73 -15.23
CA MET A 223 -0.78 8.16 -15.15
C MET A 223 -0.45 7.16 -16.27
N ALA A 224 -1.41 6.40 -16.78
CA ALA A 224 -1.17 5.50 -17.91
C ALA A 224 -0.74 6.24 -19.19
N GLN A 225 -1.17 7.49 -19.38
CA GLN A 225 -0.70 8.34 -20.49
C GLN A 225 0.80 8.63 -20.37
N ALA A 226 1.34 8.65 -19.15
CA ALA A 226 2.78 8.80 -18.91
C ALA A 226 3.58 7.56 -19.33
N LEU A 227 2.97 6.38 -19.51
CA LEU A 227 3.63 5.22 -20.14
C LEU A 227 3.59 5.28 -21.67
N ALA A 228 2.51 5.82 -22.25
CA ALA A 228 2.28 5.83 -23.70
C ALA A 228 2.99 6.97 -24.46
N SER A 229 3.53 7.95 -23.73
CA SER A 229 4.25 9.09 -24.32
C SER A 229 5.69 8.68 -24.67
N GLU A 230 5.87 8.14 -25.88
CA GLU A 230 7.16 7.94 -26.59
C GLU A 230 7.74 9.26 -27.12
#